data_AF-A0A942VMV7-F1
#
_entry.id   AF-A0A942VMV7-F1
#
_cell.length_a   1.000
_cell.length_b   1.000
_cell.length_c   1.000
_cell.angle_alpha   90.00
_cell.angle_beta   90.00
_cell.angle_gamma   90.00
#
_symmetry.space_group_name_H-M   'P 1'
#
loop_
_entity.id
_entity.type
_entity.pdbx_description
1 polymer ?
#
loop_
_entity_poly.entity_id
_entity_poly.type
_entity_poly.pdbx_seq_one_letter_code
_entity_poly.pdbx_strand_id
1 'polypeptide(L)'
;MKNQHIPYSSAINDMIFDIKRKDMVSFPKKGSAESATDFFNQIIKWQFQHKATIQAIHKALLEYVKRPDAVFAIRLYGSAPRGKYFLLRRGFLSEYQDGLKTFFCDNTFSMPFAALKLYDKCYTASDLVEHLSQKNVVCGFKADKEERKLAYYKCNSYSHINLNDSGWYLAHILPVGYNFAGKQRLTKVFPNPKRAEWELDPAHIRRVDRSFTENEYAVLVAHFLRLVHPLNSFVIPKKNYVAYDGKNLGEEQELINIVQDYVKAEFPEEYAELQTLMQIPEQEKVTDTVGKIHWSVSEYQIKNWRKEIFKDKPKKASKKRSKTVIDQYDEDKAYALDNRLRSVGKATFMKLYPLVKQNPDITVEEVEKVYTEYKKGKAENAKRTCLSSTCSIIRNGYEAEALEIIVESSKTDDAAVQAAKKYLEELYQKD
;
A
#
# COMPACT_ATOMS: atom_id res chain seq x y z
N MET A 1 14.36 28.64 10.82
CA MET A 1 13.83 27.32 11.26
C MET A 1 14.74 26.83 12.38
N LYS A 2 14.26 26.78 13.63
CA LYS A 2 15.06 26.24 14.74
C LYS A 2 15.12 24.72 14.57
N ASN A 3 16.33 24.19 14.40
CA ASN A 3 16.64 22.77 14.55
C ASN A 3 16.12 22.32 15.92
N GLN A 4 14.94 21.73 15.97
CA GLN A 4 14.56 20.92 17.10
C GLN A 4 15.45 19.68 17.03
N HIS A 5 16.52 19.71 17.82
CA HIS A 5 17.38 18.58 18.09
C HIS A 5 16.48 17.41 18.47
N ILE A 6 16.34 16.42 17.59
CA ILE A 6 15.74 15.15 17.99
C ILE A 6 16.73 14.57 19.02
N PRO A 7 16.34 14.31 20.27
CA PRO A 7 17.30 14.00 21.34
C PRO A 7 18.02 12.65 21.18
N TYR A 8 17.67 11.88 20.14
CA TYR A 8 18.23 10.56 19.85
C TYR A 8 18.39 10.46 18.33
N SER A 9 19.61 10.65 17.84
CA SER A 9 19.96 10.31 16.46
C SER A 9 20.53 8.89 16.43
N SER A 10 20.22 8.15 15.36
CA SER A 10 20.89 6.89 15.00
C SER A 10 21.56 7.10 13.65
N ALA A 11 22.57 6.28 13.31
CA ALA A 11 23.25 6.39 12.03
C ALA A 11 22.27 6.33 10.84
N ILE A 12 21.24 5.47 10.92
CA ILE A 12 20.18 5.39 9.90
C ILE A 12 19.35 6.68 9.83
N ASN A 13 19.00 7.29 10.97
CA ASN A 13 18.30 8.57 10.97
C ASN A 13 19.13 9.64 10.26
N ASP A 14 20.42 9.75 10.57
CA ASP A 14 21.33 10.72 9.94
C ASP A 14 21.43 10.52 8.43
N MET A 15 21.50 9.26 7.97
CA MET A 15 21.47 8.93 6.54
C MET A 15 20.15 9.34 5.88
N ILE A 16 19.01 9.08 6.52
CA ILE A 16 17.69 9.48 6.03
C ILE A 16 17.59 11.01 5.92
N PHE A 17 18.09 11.75 6.91
CA PHE A 17 18.13 13.20 6.88
C PHE A 17 19.05 13.72 5.77
N ASP A 18 20.21 13.11 5.58
CA ASP A 18 21.14 13.47 4.49
C ASP A 18 20.49 13.29 3.12
N ILE A 19 19.83 12.15 2.90
CA ILE A 19 19.06 11.88 1.67
C ILE A 19 17.98 12.94 1.50
N LYS A 20 17.22 13.29 2.53
CA LYS A 20 16.13 14.26 2.40
C LYS A 20 16.61 15.67 2.02
N ARG A 21 17.83 16.06 2.41
CA ARG A 21 18.44 17.34 2.04
C ARG A 21 18.92 17.38 0.59
N LYS A 22 19.23 16.22 0.01
CA LYS A 22 19.64 16.07 -1.38
C LYS A 22 18.37 15.71 -2.17
N ASP A 23 17.87 16.61 -3.02
CA ASP A 23 16.62 16.37 -3.76
C ASP A 23 16.46 14.90 -4.21
N MET A 24 15.32 14.30 -3.85
CA MET A 24 15.07 12.89 -4.09
C MET A 24 15.24 12.54 -5.58
N VAL A 25 15.94 11.44 -5.90
CA VAL A 25 16.14 10.98 -7.28
C VAL A 25 14.77 10.91 -7.92
N SER A 26 14.58 11.62 -9.03
CA SER A 26 13.33 11.60 -9.79
C SER A 26 13.50 10.69 -11.00
N PHE A 27 12.42 10.05 -11.44
CA PHE A 27 12.44 9.29 -12.68
C PHE A 27 12.53 10.27 -13.89
N PRO A 28 13.05 9.83 -15.05
CA PRO A 28 13.11 10.68 -16.24
C PRO A 28 11.75 11.28 -16.57
N LYS A 29 11.70 12.60 -16.81
CA LYS A 29 10.44 13.37 -16.95
C LYS A 29 9.47 12.79 -17.99
N LYS A 30 9.98 12.13 -19.03
CA LYS A 30 9.22 11.45 -20.08
C LYS A 30 10.10 10.39 -20.75
N GLY A 31 9.51 9.28 -21.18
CA GLY A 31 10.18 8.28 -22.01
C GLY A 31 9.26 7.17 -22.46
N SER A 32 9.82 6.21 -23.19
CA SER A 32 9.15 5.00 -23.64
C SER A 32 10.11 3.83 -23.74
N ALA A 33 9.57 2.63 -23.59
CA ALA A 33 10.27 1.38 -23.78
C ALA A 33 9.42 0.45 -24.64
N GLU A 34 10.04 -0.30 -25.54
CA GLU A 34 9.32 -1.21 -26.44
C GLU A 34 8.91 -2.53 -25.76
N SER A 35 9.53 -2.87 -24.63
CA SER A 35 9.26 -4.09 -23.86
C SER A 35 9.60 -3.91 -22.37
N ALA A 36 9.22 -4.88 -21.53
CA ALA A 36 9.66 -4.93 -20.13
C ALA A 36 11.20 -4.96 -19.99
N THR A 37 11.93 -5.65 -20.88
CA THR A 37 13.40 -5.71 -20.85
C THR A 37 14.02 -4.34 -21.13
N ASP A 38 13.49 -3.62 -22.12
CA ASP A 38 13.94 -2.26 -22.43
C ASP A 38 13.64 -1.30 -21.26
N PHE A 39 12.44 -1.41 -20.68
CA PHE A 39 12.06 -0.63 -19.49
C PHE A 39 12.98 -0.93 -18.30
N PHE A 40 13.29 -2.20 -18.06
CA PHE A 40 14.23 -2.62 -17.04
C PHE A 40 15.60 -1.93 -17.21
N ASN A 41 16.16 -1.97 -18.42
CA ASN A 41 17.46 -1.36 -18.70
C ASN A 41 17.46 0.15 -18.48
N GLN A 42 16.38 0.84 -18.85
CA GLN A 42 16.28 2.30 -18.75
C GLN A 42 15.97 2.80 -17.33
N ILE A 43 15.11 2.11 -16.58
CA ILE A 43 14.51 2.63 -15.35
C ILE A 43 14.91 1.86 -14.09
N ILE A 44 15.20 0.56 -14.20
CA ILE A 44 15.40 -0.30 -13.03
C ILE A 44 16.86 -0.68 -12.82
N LYS A 45 17.59 -1.04 -13.87
CA LYS A 45 18.95 -1.62 -13.78
C LYS A 45 19.91 -0.78 -12.94
N TRP A 46 19.91 0.54 -13.12
CA TRP A 46 20.79 1.46 -12.39
C TRP A 46 20.56 1.45 -10.86
N GLN A 47 19.38 1.05 -10.39
CA GLN A 47 19.05 0.98 -8.96
C GLN A 47 19.87 -0.08 -8.20
N PHE A 48 20.59 -0.94 -8.93
CA PHE A 48 21.47 -1.97 -8.41
C PHE A 48 22.96 -1.66 -8.63
N GLN A 49 23.31 -0.43 -9.02
CA GLN A 49 24.70 -0.05 -9.34
C GLN A 49 25.63 -0.05 -8.10
N HIS A 50 25.09 0.22 -6.91
CA HIS A 50 25.84 0.33 -5.66
C HIS A 50 26.11 -1.05 -5.05
N LYS A 51 26.81 -1.92 -5.77
CA LYS A 51 27.01 -3.33 -5.40
C LYS A 51 27.59 -3.50 -4.00
N ALA A 52 28.69 -2.83 -3.68
CA ALA A 52 29.34 -2.93 -2.36
C ALA A 52 28.38 -2.56 -1.21
N THR A 53 27.60 -1.51 -1.37
CA THR A 53 26.58 -1.09 -0.38
C THR A 53 25.47 -2.12 -0.24
N ILE A 54 24.97 -2.67 -1.35
CA ILE A 54 23.94 -3.73 -1.33
C ILE A 54 24.46 -4.97 -0.59
N GLN A 55 25.69 -5.38 -0.85
CA GLN A 55 26.33 -6.53 -0.19
C GLN A 55 26.60 -6.26 1.30
N ALA A 56 26.99 -5.04 1.66
CA ALA A 56 27.16 -4.64 3.06
C ALA A 56 25.83 -4.67 3.82
N ILE A 57 24.76 -4.13 3.22
CA ILE A 57 23.40 -4.19 3.79
C ILE A 57 22.92 -5.64 3.92
N HIS A 58 23.19 -6.48 2.93
CA HIS A 58 22.86 -7.90 2.98
C HIS A 58 23.48 -8.57 4.21
N LYS A 59 24.79 -8.42 4.41
CA LYS A 59 25.50 -8.96 5.59
C LYS A 59 24.92 -8.41 6.90
N ALA A 60 24.66 -7.11 6.97
CA ALA A 60 24.06 -6.47 8.14
C ALA A 60 22.67 -7.03 8.46
N LEU A 61 21.84 -7.30 7.45
CA LEU A 61 20.52 -7.90 7.64
C LEU A 61 20.62 -9.37 8.10
N LEU A 62 21.56 -10.15 7.55
CA LEU A 62 21.77 -11.55 7.95
C LEU A 62 22.30 -11.68 9.39
N GLU A 63 23.12 -10.73 9.83
CA GLU A 63 23.54 -10.63 11.22
C GLU A 63 22.36 -10.19 12.10
N TYR A 64 21.64 -9.13 11.68
CA TYR A 64 20.53 -8.55 12.44
C TYR A 64 19.45 -9.58 12.79
N VAL A 65 19.01 -10.38 11.82
CA VAL A 65 17.92 -11.34 12.06
C VAL A 65 18.28 -12.42 13.07
N LYS A 66 19.57 -12.64 13.36
CA LYS A 66 20.05 -13.61 14.35
C LYS A 66 20.18 -13.01 15.76
N ARG A 67 20.02 -11.70 15.92
CA ARG A 67 20.24 -11.03 17.20
C ARG A 67 19.06 -11.24 18.16
N PRO A 68 19.33 -11.47 19.46
CA PRO A 68 18.27 -11.61 20.46
C PRO A 68 17.54 -10.29 20.76
N ASP A 69 18.18 -9.15 20.49
CA ASP A 69 17.63 -7.80 20.70
C ASP A 69 17.01 -7.20 19.43
N ALA A 70 16.85 -7.99 18.38
CA ALA A 70 16.22 -7.55 17.13
C ALA A 70 14.74 -7.20 17.31
N VAL A 71 14.29 -6.23 16.53
CA VAL A 71 12.91 -5.72 16.52
C VAL A 71 12.33 -5.82 15.11
N PHE A 72 11.36 -6.70 14.92
CA PHE A 72 10.84 -7.02 13.59
C PHE A 72 9.58 -6.21 13.26
N ALA A 73 9.62 -5.48 12.15
CA ALA A 73 8.43 -4.88 11.57
C ALA A 73 7.57 -5.94 10.88
N ILE A 74 6.25 -5.88 11.07
CA ILE A 74 5.24 -6.77 10.47
C ILE A 74 4.27 -5.92 9.65
N ARG A 75 4.23 -6.12 8.33
CA ARG A 75 3.37 -5.35 7.42
C ARG A 75 1.94 -5.89 7.44
N LEU A 76 1.22 -5.67 8.54
CA LEU A 76 -0.18 -6.01 8.74
C LEU A 76 -0.93 -4.90 9.47
N TYR A 77 -2.26 -4.94 9.39
CA TYR A 77 -3.16 -4.06 10.16
C TYR A 77 -2.84 -2.56 9.97
N GLY A 78 -2.33 -2.23 8.78
CA GLY A 78 -1.97 -0.88 8.36
C GLY A 78 -3.06 -0.14 7.59
N SER A 79 -4.20 -0.79 7.33
CA SER A 79 -5.35 -0.19 6.65
C SER A 79 -6.64 -0.64 7.30
N ALA A 80 -7.57 0.28 7.50
CA ALA A 80 -8.93 0.02 7.99
C ALA A 80 -9.88 1.04 7.35
N PRO A 81 -11.17 0.70 7.20
CA PRO A 81 -12.18 1.68 6.80
C PRO A 81 -12.21 2.89 7.74
N ARG A 82 -12.62 4.04 7.21
CA ARG A 82 -12.87 5.24 8.02
C ARG A 82 -13.84 4.90 9.15
N GLY A 83 -13.62 5.46 10.34
CA GLY A 83 -14.40 5.13 11.55
C GLY A 83 -13.96 3.82 12.25
N LYS A 84 -13.21 2.94 11.59
CA LYS A 84 -12.66 1.70 12.17
C LYS A 84 -11.16 1.75 12.45
N TYR A 85 -10.60 2.96 12.61
CA TYR A 85 -9.17 3.15 12.84
C TYR A 85 -8.67 2.54 14.17
N PHE A 86 -9.56 2.30 15.13
CA PHE A 86 -9.24 1.54 16.34
C PHE A 86 -8.77 0.09 16.06
N LEU A 87 -9.02 -0.45 14.85
CA LEU A 87 -8.54 -1.78 14.40
C LEU A 87 -7.09 -1.77 13.90
N LEU A 88 -6.54 -0.60 13.66
CA LEU A 88 -5.18 -0.44 13.17
C LEU A 88 -4.16 -0.65 14.32
N ARG A 89 -2.94 -1.06 13.96
CA ARG A 89 -1.89 -1.40 14.94
C ARG A 89 -0.53 -0.77 14.61
N ARG A 90 -0.45 0.22 13.72
CA ARG A 90 0.86 0.70 13.26
C ARG A 90 1.64 1.33 14.40
N GLY A 91 2.87 0.87 14.59
CA GLY A 91 3.75 1.28 15.69
C GLY A 91 3.42 0.66 17.04
N PHE A 92 2.53 -0.35 17.12
CA PHE A 92 2.20 -1.03 18.37
C PHE A 92 3.24 -2.13 18.62
N LEU A 93 4.03 -1.97 19.67
CA LEU A 93 5.13 -2.88 20.01
C LEU A 93 4.61 -4.07 20.85
N SER A 94 5.01 -5.28 20.49
CA SER A 94 4.86 -6.48 21.31
C SER A 94 6.23 -7.03 21.68
N GLU A 95 6.37 -7.50 22.91
CA GLU A 95 7.58 -8.16 23.42
C GLU A 95 7.21 -9.57 23.89
N TYR A 96 7.92 -10.56 23.35
CA TYR A 96 7.72 -11.98 23.63
C TYR A 96 8.56 -12.42 24.82
N GLN A 97 8.24 -13.60 25.36
CA GLN A 97 8.87 -14.12 26.58
C GLN A 97 10.40 -14.27 26.47
N ASP A 98 10.91 -14.53 25.26
CA ASP A 98 12.33 -14.63 24.93
C ASP A 98 13.00 -13.26 24.69
N GLY A 99 12.28 -12.16 24.85
CA GLY A 99 12.76 -10.80 24.62
C GLY A 99 12.67 -10.33 23.17
N LEU A 100 12.26 -11.19 22.24
CA LEU A 100 12.07 -10.79 20.85
C LEU A 100 10.96 -9.75 20.75
N LYS A 101 11.17 -8.73 19.91
CA LYS A 101 10.23 -7.63 19.75
C LYS A 101 9.67 -7.58 18.34
N THR A 102 8.39 -7.25 18.22
CA THR A 102 7.74 -7.04 16.92
C THR A 102 6.83 -5.84 16.98
N PHE A 103 6.63 -5.16 15.85
CA PHE A 103 5.61 -4.12 15.74
C PHE A 103 4.96 -4.12 14.36
N PHE A 104 3.73 -3.62 14.26
CA PHE A 104 3.04 -3.55 12.98
C PHE A 104 3.36 -2.27 12.21
N CYS A 105 3.39 -2.32 10.88
CA CYS A 105 3.68 -1.18 10.01
C CYS A 105 2.82 -1.20 8.73
N ASP A 106 2.84 -0.09 7.97
CA ASP A 106 2.28 -0.04 6.61
C ASP A 106 3.37 -0.17 5.52
N ASN A 107 2.95 0.02 4.27
CA ASN A 107 3.77 -0.11 3.07
C ASN A 107 4.88 0.95 2.96
N THR A 108 4.75 2.07 3.67
CA THR A 108 5.73 3.16 3.61
C THR A 108 6.96 2.88 4.47
N PHE A 109 6.89 1.90 5.38
CA PHE A 109 8.00 1.50 6.22
C PHE A 109 9.25 1.08 5.43
N SER A 110 9.07 0.44 4.27
CA SER A 110 10.18 -0.03 3.43
C SER A 110 10.84 1.07 2.58
N MET A 111 10.20 2.24 2.43
CA MET A 111 10.67 3.32 1.56
C MET A 111 12.03 3.91 1.96
N PRO A 112 12.32 4.17 3.26
CA PRO A 112 13.65 4.62 3.66
C PRO A 112 14.75 3.61 3.30
N PHE A 113 14.52 2.31 3.49
CA PHE A 113 15.49 1.26 3.16
C PHE A 113 15.77 1.19 1.65
N ALA A 114 14.74 1.32 0.82
CA ALA A 114 14.92 1.44 -0.62
C ALA A 114 15.70 2.70 -1.01
N ALA A 115 15.49 3.83 -0.31
CA ALA A 115 16.25 5.05 -0.56
C ALA A 115 17.72 4.92 -0.16
N LEU A 116 18.04 4.27 0.97
CA LEU A 116 19.42 4.02 1.38
C LEU A 116 20.20 3.28 0.28
N LYS A 117 19.58 2.27 -0.35
CA LYS A 117 20.13 1.57 -1.53
C LYS A 117 20.41 2.54 -2.69
N LEU A 118 19.46 3.39 -3.04
CA LEU A 118 19.58 4.30 -4.19
C LEU A 118 20.61 5.41 -4.00
N TYR A 119 20.95 5.73 -2.74
CA TYR A 119 21.85 6.83 -2.36
C TYR A 119 23.21 6.37 -1.84
N ASP A 120 23.54 5.08 -2.05
CA ASP A 120 24.81 4.51 -1.63
C ASP A 120 25.08 4.65 -0.12
N LYS A 121 24.05 4.39 0.69
CA LYS A 121 24.12 4.46 2.15
C LYS A 121 24.00 3.05 2.75
N CYS A 122 25.05 2.60 3.43
CA CYS A 122 25.07 1.32 4.13
C CYS A 122 24.87 1.50 5.65
N TYR A 123 24.41 0.45 6.31
CA TYR A 123 24.26 0.38 7.76
C TYR A 123 24.69 -1.00 8.26
N THR A 124 24.99 -1.10 9.56
CA THR A 124 25.32 -2.34 10.26
C THR A 124 24.09 -2.92 10.98
N ALA A 125 24.21 -4.16 11.49
CA ALA A 125 23.17 -4.75 12.32
C ALA A 125 22.93 -3.93 13.61
N SER A 126 23.99 -3.39 14.21
CA SER A 126 23.91 -2.53 15.39
C SER A 126 23.19 -1.22 15.11
N ASP A 127 23.46 -0.58 13.97
CA ASP A 127 22.73 0.65 13.55
C ASP A 127 21.23 0.38 13.41
N LEU A 128 20.87 -0.81 12.91
CA LEU A 128 19.47 -1.20 12.74
C LEU A 128 18.78 -1.49 14.08
N VAL A 129 19.47 -2.11 15.04
CA VAL A 129 18.97 -2.27 16.42
C VAL A 129 18.78 -0.92 17.07
N GLU A 130 19.78 -0.03 16.98
CA GLU A 130 19.70 1.32 17.53
C GLU A 130 18.49 2.07 16.92
N HIS A 131 18.36 2.04 15.59
CA HIS A 131 17.27 2.69 14.88
C HIS A 131 15.90 2.17 15.31
N LEU A 132 15.70 0.85 15.37
CA LEU A 132 14.38 0.26 15.63
C LEU A 132 14.03 0.15 17.12
N SER A 133 14.99 0.31 18.03
CA SER A 133 14.73 0.28 19.49
C SER A 133 14.29 1.65 20.04
N GLN A 134 14.54 2.73 19.32
CA GLN A 134 14.19 4.09 19.72
C GLN A 134 12.68 4.34 19.66
N LYS A 135 12.13 5.17 20.55
CA LYS A 135 10.70 5.58 20.47
C LYS A 135 10.41 6.49 19.28
N ASN A 136 11.37 7.31 18.86
CA ASN A 136 11.22 8.29 17.77
C ASN A 136 11.83 7.76 16.47
N VAL A 137 11.38 6.59 16.01
CA VAL A 137 11.88 6.02 14.75
C VAL A 137 11.51 6.92 13.59
N VAL A 138 12.51 7.30 12.77
CA VAL A 138 12.27 7.98 11.50
C VAL A 138 11.84 6.95 10.46
N CYS A 139 10.55 6.61 10.46
CA CYS A 139 9.96 5.66 9.55
C CYS A 139 8.67 6.22 8.92
N GLY A 140 8.27 5.62 7.79
CA GLY A 140 7.25 6.19 6.91
C GLY A 140 5.80 6.11 7.38
N PHE A 141 5.48 5.26 8.36
CA PHE A 141 4.09 4.86 8.56
C PHE A 141 3.25 5.96 9.20
N LYS A 142 2.06 6.19 8.64
CA LYS A 142 1.13 7.22 9.12
C LYS A 142 0.36 6.66 10.31
N ALA A 143 0.36 7.33 11.46
CA ALA A 143 -0.48 6.93 12.58
C ALA A 143 -1.67 7.89 12.73
N ASP A 144 -2.89 7.36 12.83
CA ASP A 144 -4.08 8.17 13.07
C ASP A 144 -4.13 8.67 14.54
N LYS A 145 -5.12 9.50 14.91
CA LYS A 145 -5.23 10.02 16.29
C LYS A 145 -5.51 8.90 17.29
N GLU A 146 -6.33 7.92 16.91
CA GLU A 146 -6.70 6.78 17.75
C GLU A 146 -5.53 5.81 17.90
N GLU A 147 -4.83 5.45 16.83
CA GLU A 147 -3.58 4.67 16.92
C GLU A 147 -2.52 5.32 17.80
N ARG A 148 -2.30 6.63 17.65
CA ARG A 148 -1.27 7.36 18.41
C ARG A 148 -1.41 7.30 19.93
N LYS A 149 -2.61 6.97 20.44
CA LYS A 149 -2.83 6.80 21.88
C LYS A 149 -2.03 5.63 22.45
N LEU A 150 -1.86 4.55 21.69
CA LEU A 150 -1.24 3.29 22.15
C LEU A 150 -0.02 2.88 21.33
N ALA A 151 0.31 3.58 20.25
CA ALA A 151 1.54 3.33 19.51
C ALA A 151 2.77 3.60 20.41
N TYR A 152 3.65 2.61 20.51
CA TYR A 152 4.95 2.76 21.17
C TYR A 152 5.85 3.72 20.37
N TYR A 153 5.80 3.57 19.04
CA TYR A 153 6.57 4.39 18.12
C TYR A 153 5.89 5.72 17.80
N LYS A 154 6.62 6.81 18.00
CA LYS A 154 6.25 8.16 17.59
C LYS A 154 6.87 8.45 16.23
N CYS A 155 6.11 8.22 15.16
CA CYS A 155 6.57 8.54 13.82
C CYS A 155 6.65 10.04 13.62
N ASN A 156 7.86 10.53 13.33
CA ASN A 156 8.03 11.90 12.85
C ASN A 156 7.74 11.97 11.35
N SER A 157 6.50 12.31 11.00
CA SER A 157 6.08 12.46 9.61
C SER A 157 6.82 13.58 8.87
N TYR A 158 7.46 14.53 9.56
CA TYR A 158 8.24 15.58 8.90
C TYR A 158 9.60 15.11 8.41
N SER A 159 10.10 13.96 8.87
CA SER A 159 11.44 13.46 8.56
C SER A 159 11.48 12.17 7.75
N HIS A 160 10.34 11.50 7.52
CA HIS A 160 10.32 10.29 6.72
C HIS A 160 10.59 10.55 5.22
N ILE A 161 11.23 9.57 4.59
CA ILE A 161 11.36 9.46 3.13
C ILE A 161 10.07 8.83 2.59
N ASN A 162 9.43 9.52 1.66
CA ASN A 162 8.26 9.04 0.96
C ASN A 162 8.52 9.06 -0.55
N LEU A 163 8.96 7.93 -1.10
CA LEU A 163 9.29 7.79 -2.53
C LEU A 163 8.08 8.15 -3.41
N ASN A 164 6.88 7.96 -2.87
CA ASN A 164 5.66 8.32 -3.58
C ASN A 164 5.60 9.82 -3.88
N ASP A 165 6.00 10.69 -2.97
CA ASP A 165 5.91 12.14 -3.19
C ASP A 165 6.84 12.60 -4.33
N SER A 166 7.91 11.83 -4.59
CA SER A 166 8.82 11.98 -5.74
C SER A 166 8.35 11.26 -7.01
N GLY A 167 7.14 10.71 -7.00
CA GLY A 167 6.53 10.07 -8.16
C GLY A 167 6.92 8.61 -8.41
N TRP A 168 7.61 7.99 -7.46
CA TRP A 168 7.94 6.56 -7.51
C TRP A 168 6.86 5.69 -6.85
N TYR A 169 6.84 4.43 -7.22
CA TYR A 169 6.12 3.35 -6.58
C TYR A 169 7.13 2.25 -6.25
N LEU A 170 7.14 1.81 -4.99
CA LEU A 170 8.00 0.72 -4.53
C LEU A 170 7.33 -0.62 -4.84
N ALA A 171 7.97 -1.40 -5.71
CA ALA A 171 7.59 -2.75 -6.04
C ALA A 171 8.50 -3.76 -5.31
N HIS A 172 8.00 -4.98 -5.13
CA HIS A 172 8.75 -6.09 -4.56
C HIS A 172 8.82 -7.25 -5.56
N ILE A 173 9.96 -7.93 -5.61
CA ILE A 173 10.11 -9.15 -6.42
C ILE A 173 9.27 -10.27 -5.80
N LEU A 174 9.45 -10.50 -4.50
CA LEU A 174 8.68 -11.46 -3.71
C LEU A 174 7.59 -10.75 -2.93
N PRO A 175 6.36 -11.29 -2.90
CA PRO A 175 5.29 -10.72 -2.10
C PRO A 175 5.64 -10.76 -0.61
N VAL A 176 5.41 -9.63 0.05
CA VAL A 176 5.75 -9.47 1.48
C VAL A 176 4.76 -10.20 2.39
N GLY A 177 3.47 -10.27 2.05
CA GLY A 177 2.41 -10.76 2.96
C GLY A 177 1.98 -12.22 2.78
N TYR A 178 2.42 -12.90 1.73
CA TYR A 178 1.90 -14.22 1.35
C TYR A 178 2.94 -15.06 0.56
N ASN A 179 2.55 -16.27 0.16
CA ASN A 179 3.43 -17.25 -0.51
C ASN A 179 4.69 -17.58 0.32
N PHE A 180 4.49 -17.80 1.61
CA PHE A 180 5.47 -18.46 2.46
C PHE A 180 5.38 -19.98 2.29
N ALA A 181 6.41 -20.70 2.74
CA ALA A 181 6.46 -22.17 2.71
C ALA A 181 5.18 -22.78 3.30
N GLY A 182 4.66 -23.83 2.67
CA GLY A 182 3.37 -24.43 3.03
C GLY A 182 2.14 -23.57 2.68
N LYS A 183 2.29 -22.56 1.80
CA LYS A 183 1.22 -21.61 1.42
C LYS A 183 0.66 -20.83 2.63
N GLN A 184 1.50 -20.60 3.64
CA GLN A 184 1.14 -19.83 4.82
C GLN A 184 0.90 -18.35 4.45
N ARG A 185 0.04 -17.69 5.23
CA ARG A 185 -0.28 -16.26 5.09
C ARG A 185 0.15 -15.54 6.36
N LEU A 186 0.69 -14.34 6.22
CA LEU A 186 1.18 -13.56 7.35
C LEU A 186 0.09 -13.31 8.40
N THR A 187 -1.14 -13.04 7.97
CA THR A 187 -2.31 -12.83 8.84
C THR A 187 -2.72 -14.05 9.67
N LYS A 188 -2.39 -15.26 9.21
CA LYS A 188 -2.64 -16.49 9.96
C LYS A 188 -1.59 -16.72 11.05
N VAL A 189 -0.35 -16.33 10.77
CA VAL A 189 0.79 -16.47 11.68
C VAL A 189 0.76 -15.38 12.74
N PHE A 190 0.45 -14.14 12.34
CA PHE A 190 0.39 -12.97 13.23
C PHE A 190 -1.03 -12.37 13.22
N PRO A 191 -1.96 -12.88 14.05
CA PRO A 191 -3.33 -12.37 14.13
C PRO A 191 -3.39 -10.95 14.68
N ASN A 192 -4.51 -10.24 14.50
CA ASN A 192 -4.71 -8.89 15.04
C ASN A 192 -5.01 -8.98 16.54
N PRO A 193 -4.11 -8.57 17.44
CA PRO A 193 -4.33 -8.70 18.87
C PRO A 193 -5.36 -7.67 19.36
N LYS A 194 -5.99 -7.94 20.51
CA LYS A 194 -6.98 -7.04 21.08
C LYS A 194 -6.27 -5.76 21.54
N ARG A 195 -6.87 -4.62 21.24
CA ARG A 195 -6.31 -3.29 21.55
C ARG A 195 -6.00 -3.13 23.04
N ALA A 196 -6.88 -3.65 23.90
CA ALA A 196 -6.74 -3.61 25.37
C ALA A 196 -5.45 -4.26 25.88
N GLU A 197 -4.82 -5.17 25.12
CA GLU A 197 -3.57 -5.82 25.52
C GLU A 197 -2.39 -4.83 25.63
N TRP A 198 -2.44 -3.69 24.92
CA TRP A 198 -1.45 -2.62 25.04
C TRP A 198 -1.78 -1.60 26.14
N GLU A 199 -3.01 -1.59 26.63
CA GLU A 199 -3.44 -0.68 27.70
C GLU A 199 -2.97 -1.14 29.09
N LEU A 200 -2.58 -2.42 29.20
CA LEU A 200 -2.12 -3.03 30.45
C LEU A 200 -0.73 -2.56 30.90
N ASP A 201 0.10 -2.07 29.98
CA ASP A 201 1.45 -1.57 30.26
C ASP A 201 1.48 -0.05 30.07
N PRO A 202 1.92 0.76 31.06
CA PRO A 202 2.04 2.21 30.93
C PRO A 202 2.97 2.67 29.78
N ALA A 203 3.89 1.83 29.34
CA ALA A 203 4.74 2.07 28.18
C ALA A 203 4.06 1.73 26.84
N HIS A 204 2.82 1.22 26.88
CA HIS A 204 2.06 0.69 25.75
C HIS A 204 2.82 -0.41 25.00
N ILE A 205 3.36 -1.37 25.76
CA ILE A 205 4.03 -2.57 25.22
C ILE A 205 3.16 -3.77 25.55
N ARG A 206 2.75 -4.52 24.53
CA ARG A 206 2.03 -5.77 24.72
C ARG A 206 3.02 -6.87 25.12
N ARG A 207 2.87 -7.38 26.34
CA ARG A 207 3.65 -8.52 26.85
C ARG A 207 3.00 -9.83 26.40
N VAL A 208 3.78 -10.68 25.74
CA VAL A 208 3.30 -11.97 25.21
C VAL A 208 3.97 -13.08 25.99
N ASP A 209 3.19 -13.81 26.79
CA ASP A 209 3.65 -14.92 27.64
C ASP A 209 3.82 -16.22 26.84
N ARG A 210 4.59 -16.14 25.76
CA ARG A 210 5.11 -17.26 24.99
C ARG A 210 6.26 -16.78 24.11
N SER A 211 7.06 -17.74 23.66
CA SER A 211 8.00 -17.57 22.56
C SER A 211 7.37 -17.89 21.21
N PHE A 212 8.08 -17.54 20.15
CA PHE A 212 7.76 -18.02 18.81
C PHE A 212 8.10 -19.50 18.65
N THR A 213 7.25 -20.22 17.92
CA THR A 213 7.64 -21.51 17.34
C THR A 213 8.68 -21.31 16.24
N GLU A 214 9.47 -22.34 15.92
CA GLU A 214 10.47 -22.28 14.84
C GLU A 214 9.84 -21.83 13.50
N ASN A 215 8.65 -22.32 13.19
CA ASN A 215 7.94 -21.94 11.97
C ASN A 215 7.48 -20.46 11.99
N GLU A 216 6.92 -19.97 13.10
CA GLU A 216 6.53 -18.55 13.20
C GLU A 216 7.74 -17.63 13.07
N TYR A 217 8.87 -17.99 13.71
CA TYR A 217 10.11 -17.24 13.61
C TYR A 217 10.69 -17.27 12.19
N ALA A 218 10.67 -18.43 11.52
CA ALA A 218 11.10 -18.52 10.11
C ALA A 218 10.25 -17.64 9.19
N VAL A 219 8.92 -17.57 9.40
CA VAL A 219 8.05 -16.66 8.65
C VAL A 219 8.32 -15.20 9.00
N LEU A 220 8.60 -14.88 10.27
CA LEU A 220 8.96 -13.52 10.72
C LEU A 220 10.21 -13.02 10.00
N VAL A 221 11.27 -13.82 9.98
CA VAL A 221 12.54 -13.53 9.31
C VAL A 221 12.32 -13.38 7.80
N ALA A 222 11.62 -14.32 7.16
CA ALA A 222 11.31 -14.27 5.74
C ALA A 222 10.54 -12.99 5.38
N HIS A 223 9.49 -12.67 6.15
CA HIS A 223 8.70 -11.46 5.98
C HIS A 223 9.58 -10.20 6.10
N PHE A 224 10.37 -10.10 7.17
CA PHE A 224 11.17 -8.92 7.46
C PHE A 224 12.20 -8.68 6.35
N LEU A 225 12.92 -9.72 5.94
CA LEU A 225 13.86 -9.63 4.82
C LEU A 225 13.13 -9.23 3.53
N ARG A 226 11.99 -9.85 3.19
CA ARG A 226 11.21 -9.45 2.01
C ARG A 226 10.76 -7.98 2.07
N LEU A 227 10.50 -7.46 3.26
CA LEU A 227 10.06 -6.08 3.48
C LEU A 227 11.19 -5.06 3.25
N VAL A 228 12.41 -5.30 3.77
CA VAL A 228 13.48 -4.27 3.81
C VAL A 228 14.70 -4.56 2.94
N HIS A 229 14.87 -5.78 2.46
CA HIS A 229 16.11 -6.18 1.79
C HIS A 229 16.25 -5.49 0.40
N PRO A 230 17.44 -4.94 0.07
CA PRO A 230 17.67 -4.18 -1.16
C PRO A 230 17.46 -5.00 -2.44
N LEU A 231 17.73 -6.31 -2.37
CA LEU A 231 17.55 -7.25 -3.48
C LEU A 231 16.10 -7.71 -3.70
N ASN A 232 15.18 -7.44 -2.77
CA ASN A 232 13.76 -7.79 -2.95
C ASN A 232 12.89 -6.60 -3.36
N SER A 233 13.47 -5.43 -3.64
CA SER A 233 12.69 -4.23 -3.95
C SER A 233 13.32 -3.38 -5.05
N PHE A 234 12.47 -2.71 -5.83
CA PHE A 234 12.84 -1.77 -6.87
C PHE A 234 11.75 -0.71 -7.00
N VAL A 235 12.08 0.45 -7.54
CA VAL A 235 11.11 1.52 -7.79
C VAL A 235 10.77 1.65 -9.27
N ILE A 236 9.52 1.98 -9.56
CA ILE A 236 9.05 2.32 -10.90
C ILE A 236 8.21 3.60 -10.82
N PRO A 237 7.99 4.35 -11.91
CA PRO A 237 7.10 5.50 -11.86
C PRO A 237 5.71 5.05 -11.39
N LYS A 238 5.04 5.89 -10.61
CA LYS A 238 3.69 5.62 -10.11
C LYS A 238 2.75 5.26 -11.25
N LYS A 239 1.69 4.50 -10.93
CA LYS A 239 0.62 4.16 -11.87
C LYS A 239 0.13 5.37 -12.68
N ASN A 240 -0.05 6.54 -12.08
CA ASN A 240 -0.53 7.73 -12.83
C ASN A 240 0.50 8.34 -13.79
N TYR A 241 1.75 7.88 -13.73
CA TYR A 241 2.87 8.28 -14.58
C TYR A 241 3.29 7.20 -15.58
N VAL A 242 2.51 6.12 -15.70
CA VAL A 242 2.78 5.02 -16.64
C VAL A 242 1.54 4.69 -17.47
N ALA A 243 1.75 4.50 -18.78
CA ALA A 243 0.76 3.98 -19.72
C ALA A 243 1.33 2.74 -20.41
N TYR A 244 0.67 1.61 -20.24
CA TYR A 244 0.96 0.35 -20.90
C TYR A 244 -0.32 -0.51 -20.89
N ASP A 245 -0.29 -1.63 -21.59
CA ASP A 245 -1.42 -2.57 -21.65
C ASP A 245 -1.51 -3.48 -20.42
N GLY A 246 -1.81 -2.90 -19.26
CA GLY A 246 -1.97 -3.64 -18.01
C GLY A 246 -2.55 -2.78 -16.88
N LYS A 247 -2.39 -3.25 -15.63
CA LYS A 247 -2.99 -2.61 -14.44
C LYS A 247 -1.99 -2.01 -13.46
N ASN A 248 -0.96 -2.76 -13.10
CA ASN A 248 0.09 -2.33 -12.19
C ASN A 248 1.44 -2.91 -12.67
N LEU A 249 2.28 -2.06 -13.28
CA LEU A 249 3.52 -2.50 -13.92
C LEU A 249 4.47 -3.20 -12.93
N GLY A 250 4.45 -2.79 -11.66
CA GLY A 250 5.29 -3.37 -10.60
C GLY A 250 4.79 -4.72 -10.08
N GLU A 251 3.64 -5.19 -10.56
CA GLU A 251 3.06 -6.51 -10.27
C GLU A 251 3.03 -7.40 -11.52
N GLU A 252 3.55 -6.94 -12.67
CA GLU A 252 3.58 -7.75 -13.89
C GLU A 252 4.68 -8.82 -13.78
N GLN A 253 4.29 -10.08 -13.97
CA GLN A 253 5.17 -11.22 -13.73
C GLN A 253 6.41 -11.22 -14.64
N GLU A 254 6.27 -10.79 -15.90
CA GLU A 254 7.42 -10.67 -16.81
C GLU A 254 8.47 -9.70 -16.28
N LEU A 255 8.05 -8.52 -15.80
CA LEU A 255 8.98 -7.54 -15.26
C LEU A 255 9.62 -8.04 -13.96
N ILE A 256 8.84 -8.66 -13.07
CA ILE A 256 9.35 -9.28 -11.84
C ILE A 256 10.41 -10.33 -12.17
N ASN A 257 10.15 -11.20 -13.16
CA ASN A 257 11.08 -12.23 -13.59
C ASN A 257 12.39 -11.63 -14.13
N ILE A 258 12.31 -10.60 -14.98
CA ILE A 258 13.51 -9.91 -15.50
C ILE A 258 14.37 -9.34 -14.37
N VAL A 259 13.74 -8.71 -13.36
CA VAL A 259 14.46 -8.16 -12.21
C VAL A 259 15.06 -9.29 -11.36
N GLN A 260 14.32 -10.36 -11.11
CA GLN A 260 14.77 -11.52 -10.36
C GLN A 260 15.97 -12.21 -11.02
N ASP A 261 15.92 -12.42 -12.33
CA ASP A 261 16.98 -13.03 -13.12
C ASP A 261 18.25 -12.18 -13.07
N TYR A 262 18.11 -10.86 -13.20
CA TYR A 262 19.22 -9.93 -13.05
C TYR A 262 19.84 -9.98 -11.66
N VAL A 263 19.02 -9.96 -10.60
CA VAL A 263 19.51 -10.06 -9.22
C VAL A 263 20.26 -11.38 -9.00
N LYS A 264 19.72 -12.49 -9.48
CA LYS A 264 20.34 -13.82 -9.37
C LYS A 264 21.68 -13.88 -10.10
N ALA A 265 21.81 -13.23 -11.26
CA ALA A 265 23.04 -13.20 -12.04
C ALA A 265 24.10 -12.28 -11.40
N GLU A 266 23.70 -11.11 -10.89
CA GLU A 266 24.62 -10.09 -10.38
C GLU A 266 25.02 -10.27 -8.92
N PHE A 267 24.20 -10.96 -8.12
CA PHE A 267 24.39 -11.22 -6.69
C PHE A 267 24.17 -12.71 -6.37
N PRO A 268 24.93 -13.63 -7.00
CA PRO A 268 24.65 -15.06 -6.91
C PRO A 268 24.81 -15.63 -5.49
N GLU A 269 25.80 -15.14 -4.74
CA GLU A 269 26.06 -15.57 -3.36
C GLU A 269 24.94 -15.11 -2.43
N GLU A 270 24.62 -13.82 -2.46
CA GLU A 270 23.56 -13.25 -1.62
C GLU A 270 22.19 -13.84 -1.98
N TYR A 271 21.93 -14.06 -3.28
CA TYR A 271 20.69 -14.68 -3.73
C TYR A 271 20.52 -16.11 -3.22
N ALA A 272 21.60 -16.90 -3.19
CA ALA A 272 21.57 -18.26 -2.65
C ALA A 272 21.26 -18.28 -1.14
N GLU A 273 21.84 -17.37 -0.36
CA GLU A 273 21.53 -17.24 1.07
C GLU A 273 20.07 -16.82 1.29
N LEU A 274 19.57 -15.88 0.48
CA LEU A 274 18.17 -15.43 0.53
C LEU A 274 17.17 -16.49 0.10
N GLN A 275 17.54 -17.43 -0.78
CA GLN A 275 16.65 -18.47 -1.28
C GLN A 275 15.98 -19.23 -0.12
N THR A 276 16.78 -19.59 0.88
CA THR A 276 16.30 -20.28 2.08
C THR A 276 15.62 -19.30 3.05
N LEU A 277 16.28 -18.19 3.39
CA LEU A 277 15.81 -17.28 4.44
C LEU A 277 14.52 -16.53 4.10
N MET A 278 14.38 -16.11 2.84
CA MET A 278 13.14 -15.49 2.35
C MET A 278 12.10 -16.51 1.90
N GLN A 279 12.38 -17.81 1.94
CA GLN A 279 11.50 -18.87 1.44
C GLN A 279 11.06 -18.60 -0.01
N ILE A 280 12.03 -18.36 -0.89
CA ILE A 280 11.77 -17.97 -2.29
C ILE A 280 11.07 -19.14 -3.00
N PRO A 281 9.83 -18.97 -3.49
CA PRO A 281 9.14 -20.02 -4.22
C PRO A 281 9.75 -20.19 -5.62
N GLU A 282 9.35 -21.27 -6.31
CA GLU A 282 9.62 -21.39 -7.74
C GLU A 282 9.06 -20.18 -8.49
N GLN A 283 9.83 -19.70 -9.47
CA GLN A 283 9.48 -18.53 -10.26
C GLN A 283 8.24 -18.81 -11.10
N GLU A 284 7.29 -17.88 -11.10
CA GLU A 284 6.04 -18.06 -11.82
C GLU A 284 6.24 -17.92 -13.33
N LYS A 285 5.49 -18.73 -14.09
CA LYS A 285 5.51 -18.68 -15.56
C LYS A 285 4.86 -17.39 -16.05
N VAL A 286 5.48 -16.77 -17.05
CA VAL A 286 4.89 -15.60 -17.73
C VAL A 286 3.68 -16.06 -18.55
N THR A 287 2.50 -15.51 -18.23
CA THR A 287 1.27 -15.77 -19.00
C THR A 287 0.95 -14.69 -20.02
N ASP A 288 1.37 -13.46 -19.74
CA ASP A 288 1.10 -12.28 -20.54
C ASP A 288 2.40 -11.46 -20.66
N THR A 289 2.76 -11.10 -21.89
CA THR A 289 3.93 -10.25 -22.16
C THR A 289 3.54 -8.78 -22.06
N VAL A 290 4.35 -8.01 -21.36
CA VAL A 290 4.31 -6.57 -21.26
C VAL A 290 4.88 -5.98 -22.55
N GLY A 291 3.99 -5.45 -23.38
CA GLY A 291 4.36 -4.70 -24.59
C GLY A 291 4.92 -3.31 -24.28
N LYS A 292 4.66 -2.37 -25.19
CA LYS A 292 5.16 -0.99 -25.10
C LYS A 292 4.71 -0.29 -23.81
N ILE A 293 5.67 0.35 -23.15
CA ILE A 293 5.49 1.12 -21.91
C ILE A 293 5.85 2.58 -22.19
N HIS A 294 4.99 3.51 -21.79
CA HIS A 294 5.27 4.94 -21.80
C HIS A 294 5.23 5.50 -20.38
N TRP A 295 6.09 6.46 -20.07
CA TRP A 295 6.04 7.20 -18.81
C TRP A 295 6.20 8.71 -19.01
N SER A 296 5.59 9.48 -18.11
CA SER A 296 5.64 10.94 -18.10
C SER A 296 5.13 11.49 -16.77
N VAL A 297 5.71 12.58 -16.28
CA VAL A 297 5.17 13.36 -15.17
C VAL A 297 3.88 14.11 -15.54
N SER A 298 3.55 14.20 -16.84
CA SER A 298 2.31 14.81 -17.34
C SER A 298 1.16 13.80 -17.37
N GLU A 299 0.22 13.91 -16.43
CA GLU A 299 -0.98 13.06 -16.40
C GLU A 299 -1.81 13.16 -17.69
N TYR A 300 -1.80 14.33 -18.35
CA TYR A 300 -2.46 14.54 -19.64
C TYR A 300 -1.88 13.65 -20.74
N GLN A 301 -0.55 13.58 -20.85
CA GLN A 301 0.13 12.71 -21.82
C GLN A 301 -0.17 11.24 -21.54
N ILE A 302 -0.09 10.81 -20.28
CA ILE A 302 -0.43 9.44 -19.87
C ILE A 302 -1.86 9.08 -20.24
N LYS A 303 -2.80 10.01 -20.03
CA LYS A 303 -4.21 9.80 -20.40
C LYS A 303 -4.38 9.61 -21.91
N ASN A 304 -3.65 10.35 -22.73
CA ASN A 304 -3.71 10.23 -24.19
C ASN A 304 -3.14 8.88 -24.65
N TRP A 305 -1.96 8.47 -24.18
CA TRP A 305 -1.40 7.17 -24.51
C TRP A 305 -2.28 6.00 -24.05
N ARG A 306 -2.90 6.09 -22.87
CA ARG A 306 -3.88 5.08 -22.43
C ARG A 306 -5.06 4.97 -23.40
N LYS A 307 -5.61 6.10 -23.86
CA LYS A 307 -6.71 6.06 -24.83
C LYS A 307 -6.31 5.37 -26.12
N GLU A 308 -5.08 5.57 -26.58
CA GLU A 308 -4.54 4.92 -27.78
C GLU A 308 -4.36 3.41 -27.55
N ILE A 309 -3.70 3.01 -26.46
CA ILE A 309 -3.47 1.59 -26.11
C ILE A 309 -4.78 0.81 -25.97
N PHE A 310 -5.82 1.43 -25.41
CA PHE A 310 -7.11 0.80 -25.17
C PHE A 310 -8.16 1.08 -26.25
N LYS A 311 -7.81 1.78 -27.35
CA LYS A 311 -8.77 2.24 -28.38
C LYS A 311 -9.54 1.10 -29.03
N ASP A 312 -8.82 0.04 -29.40
CA ASP A 312 -9.35 -1.08 -30.19
C ASP A 312 -9.56 -2.35 -29.35
N LYS A 313 -9.37 -2.26 -28.04
CA LYS A 313 -9.55 -3.40 -27.15
C LYS A 313 -11.03 -3.58 -26.83
N PRO A 314 -11.59 -4.79 -27.03
CA PRO A 314 -12.97 -5.06 -26.60
C PRO A 314 -13.07 -4.77 -25.11
N LYS A 315 -14.13 -4.07 -24.70
CA LYS A 315 -14.44 -3.87 -23.28
C LYS A 315 -14.62 -5.25 -22.64
N LYS A 316 -13.54 -5.81 -22.08
CA LYS A 316 -13.60 -7.10 -21.37
C LYS A 316 -14.67 -6.96 -20.29
N ALA A 317 -15.66 -7.86 -20.31
CA ALA A 317 -16.59 -8.02 -19.20
C ALA A 317 -15.77 -8.15 -17.91
N SER A 318 -16.23 -7.50 -16.83
CA SER A 318 -15.57 -7.60 -15.53
C SER A 318 -15.45 -9.09 -15.17
N LYS A 319 -14.22 -9.64 -15.21
CA LYS A 319 -13.96 -10.97 -14.67
C LYS A 319 -14.47 -10.94 -13.22
N LYS A 320 -15.43 -11.81 -12.89
CA LYS A 320 -15.84 -12.06 -11.50
C LYS A 320 -14.57 -12.28 -10.70
N ARG A 321 -14.33 -11.44 -9.69
CA ARG A 321 -13.22 -11.62 -8.74
C ARG A 321 -13.27 -13.07 -8.26
N SER A 322 -12.18 -13.82 -8.47
CA SER A 322 -11.98 -15.08 -7.76
C SER A 322 -12.02 -14.76 -6.26
N LYS A 323 -12.82 -15.52 -5.50
CA LYS A 323 -12.96 -15.37 -4.03
C LYS A 323 -11.66 -15.69 -3.28
N THR A 324 -10.59 -16.11 -3.96
CA THR A 324 -9.37 -16.63 -3.32
C THR A 324 -8.32 -15.55 -3.02
N VAL A 325 -8.50 -14.32 -3.51
CA VAL A 325 -7.59 -13.19 -3.22
C VAL A 325 -8.29 -12.18 -2.32
N ILE A 326 -8.31 -12.47 -1.02
CA ILE A 326 -8.55 -11.48 0.03
C ILE A 326 -7.17 -11.01 0.49
N ASP A 327 -6.57 -10.15 -0.32
CA ASP A 327 -5.57 -9.15 0.06
C ASP A 327 -5.46 -8.17 -1.12
N GLN A 328 -6.50 -7.35 -1.26
CA GLN A 328 -6.39 -6.09 -1.97
C GLN A 328 -6.55 -5.03 -0.90
N TYR A 329 -5.43 -4.37 -0.59
CA TYR A 329 -5.29 -3.26 0.35
C TYR A 329 -6.49 -2.30 0.27
N ASP A 330 -7.15 -2.10 1.40
CA ASP A 330 -8.48 -1.46 1.49
C ASP A 330 -8.46 0.07 1.33
N GLU A 331 -7.29 0.68 1.15
CA GLU A 331 -7.15 2.11 0.78
C GLU A 331 -7.84 2.40 -0.57
N ASP A 332 -7.89 1.41 -1.46
CA ASP A 332 -8.55 1.54 -2.76
C ASP A 332 -10.08 1.55 -2.66
N LYS A 333 -10.73 1.00 -1.62
CA LYS A 333 -12.19 0.93 -1.58
C LYS A 333 -12.84 2.27 -1.25
N ALA A 334 -12.40 2.96 -0.21
CA ALA A 334 -12.94 4.27 0.15
C ALA A 334 -12.60 5.32 -0.92
N TYR A 335 -11.38 5.28 -1.46
CA TYR A 335 -10.97 6.15 -2.57
C TYR A 335 -11.73 5.83 -3.87
N ALA A 336 -11.92 4.55 -4.21
CA ALA A 336 -12.75 4.17 -5.36
C ALA A 336 -14.22 4.51 -5.15
N LEU A 337 -14.75 4.42 -3.93
CA LEU A 337 -16.12 4.78 -3.60
C LEU A 337 -16.32 6.30 -3.71
N ASP A 338 -15.40 7.12 -3.18
CA ASP A 338 -15.45 8.58 -3.38
C ASP A 338 -15.32 8.94 -4.87
N ASN A 339 -14.46 8.27 -5.64
CA ASN A 339 -14.37 8.47 -7.09
C ASN A 339 -15.66 8.07 -7.83
N ARG A 340 -16.32 6.98 -7.41
CA ARG A 340 -17.64 6.59 -7.95
C ARG A 340 -18.70 7.64 -7.61
N LEU A 341 -18.73 8.14 -6.38
CA LEU A 341 -19.63 9.21 -5.96
C LEU A 341 -19.36 10.53 -6.69
N ARG A 342 -18.09 10.85 -7.00
CA ARG A 342 -17.74 11.99 -7.86
C ARG A 342 -18.24 11.81 -9.29
N SER A 343 -18.17 10.59 -9.83
CA SER A 343 -18.68 10.28 -11.17
C SER A 343 -20.20 10.31 -11.25
N VAL A 344 -20.91 9.90 -10.19
CA VAL A 344 -22.38 9.99 -10.10
C VAL A 344 -22.82 11.43 -9.83
N GLY A 345 -22.05 12.16 -9.02
CA GLY A 345 -22.42 13.42 -8.39
C GLY A 345 -23.14 13.16 -7.06
N LYS A 346 -22.58 13.64 -5.94
CA LYS A 346 -23.08 13.39 -4.58
C LYS A 346 -24.56 13.78 -4.39
N ALA A 347 -24.97 14.95 -4.89
CA ALA A 347 -26.37 15.37 -4.87
C ALA A 347 -27.28 14.48 -5.74
N THR A 348 -26.79 14.01 -6.90
CA THR A 348 -27.54 13.06 -7.74
C THR A 348 -27.69 11.71 -7.05
N PHE A 349 -26.64 11.24 -6.37
CA PHE A 349 -26.70 10.00 -5.59
C PHE A 349 -27.78 10.08 -4.51
N MET A 350 -27.87 11.20 -3.76
CA MET A 350 -28.90 11.37 -2.73
C MET A 350 -30.33 11.31 -3.25
N LYS A 351 -30.57 11.84 -4.46
CA LYS A 351 -31.89 11.79 -5.09
C LYS A 351 -32.23 10.40 -5.64
N LEU A 352 -31.24 9.62 -6.08
CA LEU A 352 -31.43 8.27 -6.58
C LEU A 352 -31.50 7.21 -5.47
N TYR A 353 -30.80 7.44 -4.36
CA TYR A 353 -30.68 6.51 -3.24
C TYR A 353 -32.01 5.93 -2.76
N PRO A 354 -33.05 6.73 -2.42
CA PRO A 354 -34.31 6.16 -1.92
C PRO A 354 -35.05 5.33 -2.98
N LEU A 355 -34.97 5.71 -4.25
CA LEU A 355 -35.62 5.00 -5.35
C LEU A 355 -34.97 3.63 -5.59
N VAL A 356 -33.64 3.61 -5.62
CA VAL A 356 -32.85 2.38 -5.83
C VAL A 356 -32.90 1.48 -4.60
N LYS A 357 -33.01 2.03 -3.39
CA LYS A 357 -33.16 1.25 -2.16
C LYS A 357 -34.51 0.53 -2.11
N GLN A 358 -35.58 1.16 -2.60
CA GLN A 358 -36.90 0.54 -2.70
C GLN A 358 -36.99 -0.48 -3.84
N ASN A 359 -36.38 -0.17 -4.99
CA ASN A 359 -36.31 -1.08 -6.12
C ASN A 359 -34.88 -1.09 -6.72
N PRO A 360 -34.05 -2.08 -6.35
CA PRO A 360 -32.68 -2.19 -6.85
C PRO A 360 -32.57 -2.37 -8.36
N ASP A 361 -33.63 -2.83 -9.03
CA ASP A 361 -33.71 -3.08 -10.47
C ASP A 361 -34.44 -1.97 -11.26
N ILE A 362 -34.66 -0.81 -10.63
CA ILE A 362 -35.31 0.35 -11.26
C ILE A 362 -34.62 0.78 -12.56
N THR A 363 -35.39 1.08 -13.60
CA THR A 363 -34.88 1.51 -14.91
C THR A 363 -34.70 3.02 -15.02
N VAL A 364 -33.97 3.48 -16.04
CA VAL A 364 -33.80 4.93 -16.28
C VAL A 364 -35.14 5.59 -16.57
N GLU A 365 -36.02 4.94 -17.34
CA GLU A 365 -37.35 5.44 -17.69
C GLU A 365 -38.23 5.61 -16.44
N GLU A 366 -38.12 4.70 -15.48
CA GLU A 366 -38.84 4.77 -14.20
C GLU A 366 -38.30 5.90 -13.31
N VAL A 367 -36.98 6.05 -13.24
CA VAL A 367 -36.35 7.19 -12.54
C VAL A 367 -36.76 8.52 -13.16
N GLU A 368 -36.83 8.63 -14.48
CA GLU A 368 -37.20 9.88 -15.18
C GLU A 368 -38.64 10.32 -14.93
N LYS A 369 -39.55 9.37 -14.66
CA LYS A 369 -40.95 9.67 -14.30
C LYS A 369 -41.05 10.32 -12.92
N VAL A 370 -40.19 9.90 -11.98
CA VAL A 370 -40.22 10.34 -10.59
C VAL A 370 -39.31 11.55 -10.35
N TYR A 371 -38.16 11.60 -11.02
CA TYR A 371 -37.16 12.66 -10.91
C TYR A 371 -36.97 13.35 -12.27
N THR A 372 -37.85 14.30 -12.60
CA THR A 372 -37.92 14.96 -13.90
C THR A 372 -36.67 15.79 -14.26
N GLU A 373 -35.89 16.26 -13.27
CA GLU A 373 -34.60 16.91 -13.51
C GLU A 373 -33.51 15.93 -13.98
N TYR A 374 -33.66 14.63 -13.69
CA TYR A 374 -32.80 13.57 -14.22
C TYR A 374 -32.86 13.52 -15.75
N LYS A 375 -34.07 13.77 -16.30
CA LYS A 375 -34.37 13.75 -17.73
C LYS A 375 -33.66 14.89 -18.49
N LYS A 376 -33.56 16.07 -17.88
CA LYS A 376 -33.03 17.30 -18.50
C LYS A 376 -31.54 17.56 -18.25
N GLY A 377 -30.96 17.00 -17.18
CA GLY A 377 -29.64 17.41 -16.68
C GLY A 377 -28.42 16.61 -17.18
N LYS A 378 -28.60 15.49 -17.90
CA LYS A 378 -27.50 14.60 -18.31
C LYS A 378 -27.73 13.97 -19.68
N ALA A 379 -26.65 13.68 -20.42
CA ALA A 379 -26.71 12.86 -21.63
C ALA A 379 -27.15 11.42 -21.30
N GLU A 380 -27.81 10.74 -22.24
CA GLU A 380 -28.45 9.43 -22.01
C GLU A 380 -27.49 8.36 -21.44
N ASN A 381 -26.27 8.28 -21.99
CA ASN A 381 -25.24 7.37 -21.48
C ASN A 381 -24.77 7.72 -20.06
N ALA A 382 -24.79 9.01 -19.69
CA ALA A 382 -24.43 9.45 -18.35
C ALA A 382 -25.51 9.11 -17.32
N LYS A 383 -26.81 9.16 -17.70
CA LYS A 383 -27.92 8.69 -16.85
C LYS A 383 -27.78 7.21 -16.52
N ARG A 384 -27.62 6.36 -17.54
CA ARG A 384 -27.41 4.91 -17.38
C ARG A 384 -26.22 4.59 -16.49
N THR A 385 -25.10 5.29 -16.70
CA THR A 385 -23.89 5.11 -15.89
C THR A 385 -24.10 5.53 -14.43
N CYS A 386 -24.79 6.66 -14.19
CA CYS A 386 -25.09 7.13 -12.84
C CYS A 386 -26.00 6.15 -12.10
N LEU A 387 -27.09 5.72 -12.72
CA LEU A 387 -28.03 4.77 -12.14
C LEU A 387 -27.36 3.43 -11.84
N SER A 388 -26.65 2.86 -12.82
CA SER A 388 -25.91 1.61 -12.65
C SER A 388 -24.88 1.68 -11.52
N SER A 389 -24.20 2.82 -11.38
CA SER A 389 -23.24 3.03 -10.29
C SER A 389 -23.93 3.13 -8.93
N THR A 390 -25.06 3.83 -8.83
CA THR A 390 -25.86 3.90 -7.58
C THR A 390 -26.40 2.52 -7.19
N CYS A 391 -27.00 1.78 -8.13
CA CYS A 391 -27.44 0.39 -7.93
C CYS A 391 -26.29 -0.51 -7.46
N SER A 392 -25.11 -0.36 -8.06
CA SER A 392 -23.93 -1.12 -7.67
C SER A 392 -23.47 -0.79 -6.24
N ILE A 393 -23.47 0.48 -5.84
CA ILE A 393 -23.10 0.89 -4.47
C ILE A 393 -24.03 0.23 -3.44
N ILE A 394 -25.35 0.30 -3.68
CA ILE A 394 -26.36 -0.24 -2.75
C ILE A 394 -26.34 -1.78 -2.73
N ARG A 395 -26.33 -2.45 -3.90
CA ARG A 395 -26.31 -3.93 -3.99
C ARG A 395 -25.08 -4.57 -3.35
N ASN A 396 -23.97 -3.85 -3.29
CA ASN A 396 -22.73 -4.34 -2.68
C ASN A 396 -22.60 -3.95 -1.19
N GLY A 397 -23.65 -3.37 -0.58
CA GLY A 397 -23.67 -3.02 0.83
C GLY A 397 -22.77 -1.84 1.20
N TYR A 398 -22.44 -0.97 0.24
CA TYR A 398 -21.60 0.23 0.48
C TYR A 398 -22.43 1.49 0.76
N GLU A 399 -23.69 1.33 1.15
CA GLU A 399 -24.61 2.46 1.31
C GLU A 399 -24.27 3.33 2.52
N ALA A 400 -23.90 2.73 3.66
CA ALA A 400 -23.49 3.47 4.84
C ALA A 400 -22.23 4.31 4.55
N GLU A 401 -21.19 3.68 3.98
CA GLU A 401 -19.94 4.37 3.64
C GLU A 401 -20.15 5.46 2.59
N ALA A 402 -21.08 5.28 1.65
CA ALA A 402 -21.40 6.28 0.65
C ALA A 402 -22.09 7.50 1.25
N LEU A 403 -23.02 7.31 2.19
CA LEU A 403 -23.71 8.40 2.87
C LEU A 403 -22.76 9.16 3.80
N GLU A 404 -21.84 8.47 4.50
CA GLU A 404 -20.82 9.12 5.34
C GLU A 404 -19.90 10.04 4.53
N ILE A 405 -19.45 9.59 3.35
CA ILE A 405 -18.66 10.41 2.41
C ILE A 405 -19.41 11.67 1.95
N ILE A 406 -20.74 11.63 1.91
CA ILE A 406 -21.58 12.77 1.55
C ILE A 406 -21.74 13.72 2.74
N VAL A 407 -21.97 13.20 3.95
CA VAL A 407 -22.08 14.00 5.18
C VAL A 407 -20.81 14.82 5.44
N GLU A 408 -19.65 14.25 5.14
CA GLU A 408 -18.34 14.87 5.40
C GLU A 408 -17.84 15.74 4.24
N SER A 409 -18.64 15.90 3.18
CA SER A 409 -18.24 16.61 1.96
C SER A 409 -18.41 18.12 2.10
N SER A 410 -17.31 18.87 2.11
CA SER A 410 -17.34 20.35 2.14
C SER A 410 -17.84 21.03 0.84
N LYS A 411 -18.12 20.24 -0.21
CA LYS A 411 -18.55 20.72 -1.54
C LYS A 411 -19.93 20.19 -1.93
N THR A 412 -20.74 19.78 -0.96
CA THR A 412 -22.10 19.26 -1.18
C THR A 412 -23.10 20.15 -0.50
N ASP A 413 -24.27 20.34 -1.10
CA ASP A 413 -25.30 21.21 -0.57
C ASP A 413 -25.82 20.72 0.79
N ASP A 414 -26.21 21.66 1.66
CA ASP A 414 -26.64 21.36 3.04
C ASP A 414 -27.86 20.44 3.07
N ALA A 415 -28.75 20.53 2.06
CA ALA A 415 -29.93 19.67 1.97
C ALA A 415 -29.57 18.20 1.75
N ALA A 416 -28.61 17.92 0.87
CA ALA A 416 -28.08 16.58 0.63
C ALA A 416 -27.32 16.03 1.84
N VAL A 417 -26.59 16.88 2.57
CA VAL A 417 -25.91 16.50 3.82
C VAL A 417 -26.93 16.12 4.91
N GLN A 418 -27.99 16.90 5.09
CA GLN A 418 -29.04 16.60 6.08
C GLN A 418 -29.82 15.33 5.73
N ALA A 419 -30.15 15.15 4.44
CA ALA A 419 -30.78 13.91 3.96
C ALA A 419 -29.88 12.68 4.20
N ALA A 420 -28.57 12.81 3.97
CA ALA A 420 -27.62 11.73 4.20
C ALA A 420 -27.51 11.35 5.69
N LYS A 421 -27.49 12.32 6.60
CA LYS A 421 -27.53 12.07 8.05
C LYS A 421 -28.77 11.29 8.46
N LYS A 422 -29.95 11.71 7.98
CA LYS A 422 -31.22 11.02 8.25
C LYS A 422 -31.19 9.57 7.77
N TYR A 423 -30.73 9.32 6.55
CA TYR A 423 -30.64 7.95 6.03
C TYR A 423 -29.59 7.08 6.73
N LEU A 424 -28.52 7.67 7.25
CA LEU A 424 -27.56 6.97 8.11
C LEU A 424 -28.16 6.58 9.46
N GLU A 425 -28.92 7.49 10.09
CA GLU A 425 -29.62 7.18 11.33
C GLU A 425 -30.64 6.05 11.14
N GLU A 426 -31.40 6.05 10.04
CA GLU A 426 -32.34 4.97 9.69
C GLU A 426 -31.64 3.63 9.43
N LEU A 427 -30.40 3.64 8.94
CA LEU A 427 -29.58 2.45 8.74
C LEU A 427 -29.08 1.90 10.07
N TYR A 428 -28.56 2.76 10.94
CA TYR A 428 -28.00 2.38 12.23
C TYR A 428 -29.04 2.02 13.30
N GLN A 429 -30.33 2.29 13.06
CA GLN A 429 -31.43 1.84 13.93
C GLN A 429 -31.96 0.44 13.60
N LYS A 430 -31.54 -0.15 12.47
CA LYS A 430 -31.98 -1.49 12.01
C LYS A 430 -30.95 -2.60 12.24
N ASP A 431 -29.75 -2.23 12.66
CA ASP A 431 -28.69 -3.12 13.17
C ASP A 431 -28.66 -3.05 14.71
#